data_AF-A0A842X184-F1
#
_entry.id   AF-A0A842X184-F1
#
_cell.length_a   1.000
_cell.length_b   1.000
_cell.length_c   1.000
_cell.angle_alpha   90.00
_cell.angle_beta   90.00
_cell.angle_gamma   90.00
#
_symmetry.space_group_name_H-M   'P 1'
#
loop_
_entity.id
_entity.type
_entity.pdbx_description
1 polymer ?
#
loop_
_entity_poly.entity_id
_entity_poly.type
_entity_poly.pdbx_seq_one_letter_code
_entity_poly.pdbx_strand_id
1 'polypeptide(L)'
;MMAKNIALAEDVYRDLKRMKRDGESFSDLIRRLMKTRGTISKLAGSATLSTEEWLEMKRLKDEQAAMDESRTETILSQQEG
;
A
#
# COMPACT_ATOMS: atom_id res chain seq x y z
N MET A 1 -16.73 -20.11 -23.91
CA MET A 1 -16.05 -19.94 -22.62
C MET A 1 -17.12 -20.01 -21.53
N MET A 2 -16.96 -20.80 -20.46
CA MET A 2 -17.90 -20.78 -19.35
C MET A 2 -17.70 -19.50 -18.52
N ALA A 3 -18.71 -18.64 -18.49
CA ALA A 3 -18.72 -17.49 -17.60
C ALA A 3 -19.21 -17.94 -16.22
N LYS A 4 -18.45 -17.59 -15.18
CA LYS A 4 -18.92 -17.68 -13.80
C LYS A 4 -19.50 -16.32 -13.43
N ASN A 5 -20.72 -16.32 -12.91
CA ASN A 5 -21.40 -15.11 -12.47
C ASN A 5 -21.01 -14.81 -11.02
N ILE A 6 -20.69 -13.55 -10.74
CA ILE A 6 -20.49 -13.04 -9.39
C ILE A 6 -21.53 -11.95 -9.13
N ALA A 7 -22.08 -11.92 -7.92
CA ALA A 7 -22.91 -10.80 -7.48
C ALA A 7 -22.00 -9.72 -6.89
N LEU A 8 -22.29 -8.47 -7.22
CA LEU A 8 -21.58 -7.30 -6.70
C LEU A 8 -22.61 -6.34 -6.09
N ALA A 9 -22.18 -5.57 -5.10
CA ALA A 9 -22.95 -4.43 -4.64
C ALA A 9 -23.04 -3.37 -5.76
N GLU A 10 -24.14 -2.62 -5.81
CA GLU A 10 -24.44 -1.69 -6.91
C GLU A 10 -23.38 -0.57 -7.01
N ASP A 11 -22.92 -0.06 -5.87
CA ASP A 11 -21.84 0.92 -5.79
C ASP A 11 -20.55 0.40 -6.44
N VAL A 12 -20.14 -0.82 -6.10
CA VAL A 12 -18.96 -1.48 -6.67
C VAL A 12 -19.11 -1.67 -8.18
N TYR A 13 -20.28 -2.08 -8.66
CA TYR A 13 -20.54 -2.20 -10.10
C TYR A 13 -20.40 -0.85 -10.82
N ARG A 14 -20.95 0.24 -10.25
CA ARG A 14 -20.85 1.59 -10.82
C ARG A 14 -19.41 2.08 -10.89
N ASP A 15 -18.62 1.81 -9.86
CA ASP A 15 -17.20 2.19 -9.85
C ASP A 15 -16.41 1.42 -10.90
N LEU A 16 -16.60 0.10 -11.00
CA LEU A 16 -15.97 -0.71 -12.04
C LEU A 16 -16.39 -0.23 -13.45
N LYS A 17 -17.66 0.14 -13.64
CA LYS A 17 -18.16 0.66 -14.91
C LYS A 17 -17.50 1.97 -15.31
N ARG A 18 -17.21 2.87 -14.36
CA ARG A 18 -16.47 4.12 -14.62
C ARG A 18 -15.00 3.89 -14.96
N MET A 19 -14.39 2.83 -14.42
CA MET A 19 -12.98 2.48 -14.65
C MET A 19 -12.72 1.67 -15.93
N LYS A 20 -13.78 1.08 -16.49
CA LYS A 20 -13.75 0.28 -17.72
C LYS A 20 -13.54 1.19 -18.93
N ARG A 21 -12.58 0.82 -19.78
CA ARG A 21 -12.31 1.54 -21.04
C ARG A 21 -13.28 1.14 -22.15
N ASP A 22 -13.40 1.98 -23.17
CA ASP A 22 -14.21 1.65 -24.35
C ASP A 22 -13.71 0.36 -25.01
N GLY A 23 -14.64 -0.57 -25.26
CA GLY A 23 -14.34 -1.89 -25.82
C GLY A 23 -13.70 -2.90 -24.84
N GLU A 24 -13.35 -2.53 -23.61
CA GLU A 24 -12.74 -3.43 -22.62
C GLU A 24 -13.81 -4.28 -21.93
N SER A 25 -13.60 -5.59 -21.71
CA SER A 25 -14.53 -6.40 -20.91
C SER A 25 -14.33 -6.20 -19.40
N PHE A 26 -15.32 -6.53 -18.56
CA PHE A 26 -15.12 -6.47 -17.09
C PHE A 26 -14.02 -7.45 -16.63
N SER A 27 -13.90 -8.60 -17.28
CA SER A 27 -12.82 -9.56 -17.02
C SER A 27 -11.44 -8.97 -17.33
N ASP A 28 -11.33 -8.16 -18.39
CA ASP A 28 -10.08 -7.48 -18.76
C ASP A 28 -9.72 -6.37 -17.77
N LEU A 29 -10.71 -5.56 -17.37
CA LEU A 29 -10.55 -4.56 -16.30
C LEU A 29 -10.02 -5.22 -15.02
N ILE A 30 -10.65 -6.30 -14.54
CA ILE A 30 -10.23 -7.01 -13.32
C ILE A 30 -8.80 -7.52 -13.48
N ARG A 31 -8.48 -8.15 -14.63
CA ARG A 31 -7.13 -8.66 -14.91
C ARG A 31 -6.09 -7.54 -14.97
N ARG A 32 -6.45 -6.37 -15.48
CA ARG A 32 -5.61 -5.16 -15.49
C ARG A 32 -5.36 -4.66 -14.07
N LEU A 33 -6.40 -4.50 -13.26
CA LEU A 33 -6.28 -4.07 -11.87
C LEU A 33 -5.40 -5.01 -11.03
N MET A 34 -5.52 -6.33 -11.26
CA MET A 34 -4.64 -7.32 -10.63
C MET A 34 -3.17 -7.18 -11.02
N LYS A 35 -2.88 -6.73 -12.25
CA LYS A 35 -1.50 -6.43 -12.71
C LYS A 35 -0.97 -5.08 -12.20
N THR A 36 -1.86 -4.12 -11.98
CA THR A 36 -1.53 -2.76 -11.53
C THR A 36 -1.31 -2.65 -10.02
N ARG A 37 -1.66 -3.68 -9.23
CA ARG A 37 -1.10 -3.85 -7.87
C ARG A 37 0.41 -4.11 -7.98
N GLY A 38 1.16 -3.06 -8.27
CA GLY A 38 2.61 -3.09 -8.26
C GLY A 38 3.07 -3.60 -6.91
N THR A 39 3.76 -4.72 -6.91
CA THR A 39 4.50 -5.19 -5.74
C THR A 39 5.41 -4.03 -5.31
N ILE A 40 5.51 -3.73 -4.01
CA ILE A 40 6.47 -2.73 -3.48
C ILE A 40 7.90 -3.02 -4.01
N SER A 41 8.19 -4.29 -4.32
CA SER A 41 9.40 -4.72 -5.02
C SER A 41 9.70 -4.00 -6.35
N LYS A 42 8.69 -3.43 -7.05
CA LYS A 42 8.90 -2.62 -8.26
C LYS A 42 9.38 -1.19 -7.97
N LEU A 43 9.27 -0.72 -6.71
CA LEU A 43 9.85 0.54 -6.24
C LEU A 43 11.34 0.39 -5.86
N ALA A 44 11.85 -0.84 -5.77
CA ALA A 44 13.26 -1.08 -5.53
C ALA A 44 14.08 -0.65 -6.77
N GLY A 45 14.89 0.39 -6.62
CA GLY A 45 15.75 0.91 -7.68
C GLY A 45 15.11 1.94 -8.62
N SER A 46 13.86 2.36 -8.39
CA SER A 46 13.18 3.36 -9.23
C SER A 46 13.56 4.81 -8.96
N ALA A 47 14.65 5.06 -8.20
CA ALA A 47 15.12 6.39 -7.80
C ALA A 47 13.99 7.30 -7.28
N THR A 48 13.02 6.72 -6.59
CA THR A 48 11.80 7.41 -6.10
C THR A 48 12.10 8.40 -4.97
N LEU A 49 13.31 8.36 -4.42
CA LEU A 49 13.83 9.29 -3.43
C LEU A 49 15.17 9.83 -3.91
N SER A 50 15.35 11.14 -3.79
CA SER A 50 16.66 11.76 -3.87
C SER A 50 17.54 11.34 -2.69
N THR A 51 18.85 11.55 -2.82
CA THR A 51 19.81 11.27 -1.74
C THR A 51 19.51 12.08 -0.48
N GLU A 52 19.10 13.35 -0.62
CA GLU A 52 18.71 14.20 0.52
C GLU A 52 17.46 13.67 1.22
N GLU A 53 16.41 13.30 0.47
CA GLU A 53 15.18 12.76 1.07
C GLU A 53 15.42 11.42 1.78
N TRP A 54 16.35 10.60 1.28
CA TRP A 54 16.74 9.35 1.93
C TRP A 54 17.49 9.59 3.24
N LEU A 55 18.42 10.56 3.26
CA LEU A 55 19.18 10.92 4.45
C LEU A 55 18.27 11.50 5.54
N GLU A 56 17.30 12.34 5.16
CA GLU A 56 16.33 12.91 6.09
C GLU A 56 15.44 11.84 6.72
N MET A 57 14.92 10.90 5.91
CA MET A 57 14.16 9.77 6.45
C MET A 57 14.98 8.91 7.41
N LYS A 58 16.26 8.68 7.09
CA LYS A 58 17.15 7.91 7.96
C LYS A 58 17.31 8.60 9.31
N ARG A 59 17.53 9.91 9.31
CA ARG A 59 17.66 10.72 10.53
C ARG A 59 16.39 10.66 11.39
N LEU A 60 15.22 10.86 10.79
CA LEU A 60 13.93 10.80 11.51
C LEU A 60 13.69 9.41 12.13
N LYS A 61 14.09 8.35 11.42
CA LYS A 61 13.99 6.97 11.94
C LYS A 61 14.90 6.75 13.14
N ASP A 62 16.14 7.26 13.09
CA ASP A 62 17.10 7.13 14.19
C ASP A 62 16.64 7.93 15.43
N GLU A 63 16.11 9.14 15.23
CA GLU A 63 15.49 9.94 16.30
C GLU A 63 14.27 9.23 16.92
N GLN A 64 13.44 8.59 16.09
CA GLN A 64 12.29 7.83 16.56
C GLN A 64 12.69 6.58 17.36
N ALA A 65 13.73 5.86 16.93
CA ALA A 65 14.23 4.70 17.66
C ALA A 65 14.74 5.06 19.06
N ALA A 66 15.43 6.19 19.21
CA ALA A 66 15.87 6.69 20.52
C ALA A 66 14.70 7.07 21.43
N MET A 67 13.62 7.63 20.86
CA MET A 67 12.40 7.93 21.61
C MET A 67 11.63 6.66 22.02
N ASP A 68 11.60 5.65 21.18
CA ASP A 68 10.92 4.38 21.46
C ASP A 68 11.67 3.54 22.51
N GLU A 69 13.00 3.63 22.57
CA GLU A 69 13.81 3.04 23.64
C GLU A 69 13.46 3.65 25.01
N SER A 70 13.39 4.98 25.10
CA SER A 70 12.98 5.69 26.32
C SER A 70 11.52 5.41 26.72
N ARG A 71 10.61 5.28 25.73
CA ARG A 71 9.22 4.86 25.99
C ARG A 71 9.14 3.44 26.54
N THR A 72 9.95 2.54 26.02
CA THR A 72 9.97 1.13 26.45
C THR A 72 10.45 1.01 27.90
N GLU A 73 11.50 1.74 28.29
CA GLU A 73 11.97 1.79 29.69
C GLU A 73 10.94 2.39 30.64
N THR A 74 10.25 3.44 30.21
CA THR A 74 9.20 4.10 31.02
C THR A 74 8.00 3.17 31.25
N ILE A 75 7.59 2.40 30.24
CA ILE A 75 6.48 1.46 30.35
C ILE A 75 6.84 0.27 31.24
N LEU A 76 8.08 -0.24 31.16
CA LEU A 76 8.55 -1.36 31.97
C LEU A 76 8.68 -0.98 33.46
N SER A 77 9.22 0.21 33.77
CA SER A 77 9.33 0.69 35.15
C SER A 77 7.99 0.95 35.85
N GLN A 78 6.91 1.15 35.09
CA GLN A 78 5.54 1.31 35.62
C GLN A 78 4.85 -0.03 35.93
N GLN A 79 5.40 -1.18 35.53
CA GLN A 79 4.82 -2.50 35.78
C GLN A 79 5.41 -3.23 37.00
N GLU A 80 6.49 -2.73 37.58
CA GLU A 80 7.16 -3.33 38.76
C GLU A 80 6.81 -2.62 40.10
N GLY A 81 5.79 -1.75 40.11
CA GLY A 81 5.32 -1.00 41.28
C GLY A 81 4.00 -1.49 41.86
#